data_AF-A0A7S1PWC8-F1
#
_entry.id   AF-A0A7S1PWC8-F1
#
_cell.length_a   1.000
_cell.length_b   1.000
_cell.length_c   1.000
_cell.angle_alpha   90.00
_cell.angle_beta   90.00
_cell.angle_gamma   90.00
#
_symmetry.space_group_name_H-M   'P 1'
#
loop_
_entity.id
_entity.type
_entity.pdbx_description
1 polymer ?
#
loop_
_entity_poly.entity_id
_entity_poly.type
_entity_poly.pdbx_seq_one_letter_code
_entity_poly.pdbx_strand_id
1 'polypeptide(L)'
;ESRPERPCTRCPPGFACSGGMLKRCEESWSVSAEPGCSRCRPGWQCDADGRGRSIPCADYTYKNNDTESCSQCPLGHACKDGEIKSCDGGTYGDGGKECVRCMPGFYSLVGAPVRECTRCPPGQMADHMRTGCIHCPVNTYSADGEACLECPIGSFAALPSSGACTSCTSLFLQKWNYTVYRNSESRLAVIPALCVEHYDWAIESFHHTGGKDLADVDVSPSSVDSIRYRAGPVVGNHTFNVFVTPALNEPVQRSEVTVMIQNRYPLVQDDDLT
;
A
#
# COMPACT_ATOMS: atom_id res chain seq x y z
N GLU A 1 -78.41 8.68 -48.55
CA GLU A 1 -76.96 8.92 -48.66
C GLU A 1 -76.21 8.08 -47.64
N SER A 2 -75.50 7.05 -48.09
CA SER A 2 -74.63 6.22 -47.25
C SER A 2 -73.28 6.91 -47.09
N ARG A 3 -72.99 7.40 -45.88
CA ARG A 3 -71.68 7.94 -45.48
C ARG A 3 -70.62 6.86 -45.73
N PRO A 4 -69.49 7.15 -46.42
CA PRO A 4 -68.48 6.14 -46.68
C PRO A 4 -67.88 5.70 -45.35
N GLU A 5 -68.04 4.42 -45.02
CA GLU A 5 -67.34 3.78 -43.90
C GLU A 5 -65.84 3.86 -44.18
N ARG A 6 -65.14 4.72 -43.46
CA ARG A 6 -63.67 4.75 -43.51
C ARG A 6 -63.18 3.55 -42.70
N PRO A 7 -62.46 2.58 -43.31
CA PRO A 7 -61.95 1.45 -42.56
C PRO A 7 -60.97 1.94 -41.48
N CYS A 8 -61.14 1.48 -40.24
CA CYS A 8 -60.20 1.75 -39.16
C CYS A 8 -58.85 1.10 -39.49
N THR A 9 -57.85 1.91 -39.82
CA THR A 9 -56.46 1.46 -39.96
C THR A 9 -55.76 1.46 -38.60
N ARG A 10 -54.98 0.40 -38.33
CA ARG A 10 -54.13 0.32 -37.14
C ARG A 10 -53.06 1.41 -37.18
N CYS A 11 -52.71 1.96 -36.03
CA CYS A 11 -51.60 2.91 -35.93
C CYS A 11 -50.30 2.19 -36.28
N PRO A 12 -49.50 2.71 -37.22
CA PRO A 12 -48.18 2.16 -37.52
C PRO A 12 -47.23 2.34 -36.32
N PRO A 13 -46.15 1.54 -36.23
CA PRO A 13 -45.11 1.72 -35.21
C PRO A 13 -44.57 3.16 -35.17
N GLY A 14 -44.33 3.67 -33.97
CA GLY A 14 -43.87 5.04 -33.72
C GLY A 14 -44.94 6.12 -33.82
N PHE A 15 -46.20 5.73 -34.00
CA PHE A 15 -47.36 6.61 -33.87
C PHE A 15 -48.33 6.06 -32.83
N ALA A 16 -49.04 6.95 -32.17
CA ALA A 16 -50.13 6.64 -31.25
C ALA A 16 -51.43 7.23 -31.80
N CYS A 17 -52.55 6.51 -31.64
CA CYS A 17 -53.87 7.07 -31.99
C CYS A 17 -54.73 7.24 -30.74
N SER A 18 -55.06 8.48 -30.43
CA SER A 18 -56.01 8.81 -29.36
C SER A 18 -57.12 9.68 -29.95
N GLY A 19 -58.39 9.32 -29.70
CA GLY A 19 -59.55 10.05 -30.21
C GLY A 19 -59.66 10.10 -31.75
N GLY A 20 -59.10 9.13 -32.47
CA GLY A 20 -59.12 9.08 -33.94
C GLY A 20 -58.07 9.97 -34.63
N MET A 21 -57.16 10.59 -33.86
CA MET A 21 -56.08 11.40 -34.39
C MET A 21 -54.74 10.65 -34.28
N LEU A 22 -53.98 10.61 -35.38
CA LEU A 22 -52.64 10.03 -35.44
C LEU A 22 -51.63 11.04 -34.90
N LYS A 23 -50.92 10.69 -33.82
CA LYS A 23 -49.85 11.50 -33.23
C LYS A 23 -48.52 10.77 -33.33
N ARG A 24 -47.46 11.45 -33.75
CA ARG A 24 -46.10 10.92 -33.77
C ARG A 24 -45.55 10.83 -32.34
N CYS A 25 -44.81 9.76 -32.05
CA CYS A 25 -44.04 9.64 -30.81
C CYS A 25 -42.67 10.32 -30.98
N GLU A 26 -42.58 11.57 -30.55
CA GLU A 26 -41.32 12.32 -30.44
C GLU A 26 -40.69 11.99 -29.07
N GLU A 27 -39.38 11.68 -29.05
CA GLU A 27 -38.64 11.28 -27.84
C GLU A 27 -39.27 10.11 -27.06
N SER A 28 -40.08 9.31 -27.75
CA SER A 28 -40.89 8.22 -27.22
C SER A 28 -41.10 7.15 -28.28
N TRP A 29 -41.57 5.97 -27.89
CA TRP A 29 -41.77 4.83 -28.78
C TRP A 29 -43.17 4.24 -28.62
N SER A 30 -43.67 3.59 -29.67
CA SER A 30 -44.91 2.83 -29.61
C SER A 30 -44.81 1.59 -30.49
N VAL A 31 -45.36 0.47 -30.01
CA VAL A 31 -45.66 -0.67 -30.88
C VAL A 31 -46.91 -0.38 -31.70
N SER A 32 -47.09 -1.08 -32.82
CA SER A 32 -48.27 -0.89 -33.67
C SER A 32 -49.59 -1.02 -32.88
N ALA A 33 -50.58 -0.21 -33.21
CA ALA A 33 -51.92 -0.18 -32.59
C ALA A 33 -52.00 0.31 -31.12
N GLU A 34 -50.98 1.05 -30.64
CA GLU A 34 -51.02 1.65 -29.29
C GLU A 34 -51.84 2.96 -29.20
N PRO A 35 -52.59 3.17 -28.10
CA PRO A 35 -53.34 4.40 -27.85
C PRO A 35 -52.47 5.57 -27.36
N GLY A 36 -51.21 5.31 -26.99
CA GLY A 36 -50.28 6.31 -26.44
C GLY A 36 -48.82 6.00 -26.74
N CYS A 37 -47.95 6.99 -26.54
CA CYS A 37 -46.50 6.83 -26.68
C CYS A 37 -45.87 6.50 -25.32
N SER A 38 -44.95 5.54 -25.29
CA SER A 38 -44.20 5.13 -24.11
C SER A 38 -42.80 5.73 -24.10
N ARG A 39 -42.25 6.03 -22.92
CA ARG A 39 -40.84 6.45 -22.80
C ARG A 39 -39.91 5.27 -23.06
N CYS A 40 -38.74 5.54 -23.65
CA CYS A 40 -37.73 4.50 -23.83
C CYS A 40 -37.15 4.08 -22.48
N ARG A 41 -37.05 2.76 -22.28
CA ARG A 41 -36.61 2.13 -21.02
C ARG A 41 -35.10 2.37 -20.77
N PRO A 42 -34.60 2.17 -19.54
CA PRO A 42 -33.16 2.12 -19.28
C PRO A 42 -32.45 1.16 -20.23
N GLY A 43 -31.25 1.53 -20.70
CA GLY A 43 -30.50 0.81 -21.72
C GLY A 43 -31.00 0.95 -23.16
N TRP A 44 -32.08 1.69 -23.41
CA TRP A 44 -32.64 1.92 -24.74
C TRP A 44 -32.88 3.40 -25.02
N GLN A 45 -32.37 3.91 -26.14
CA GLN A 45 -32.64 5.26 -26.62
C GLN A 45 -33.75 5.27 -27.68
N CYS A 46 -34.46 6.40 -27.79
CA CYS A 46 -35.46 6.57 -28.84
C CYS A 46 -34.77 7.07 -30.11
N ASP A 47 -35.16 6.54 -31.27
CA ASP A 47 -34.67 7.00 -32.57
C ASP A 47 -34.95 8.50 -32.78
N ALA A 48 -33.89 9.28 -33.05
CA ALA A 48 -33.97 10.73 -33.29
C ALA A 48 -34.78 11.06 -34.57
N ASP A 49 -34.91 10.12 -35.50
CA ASP A 49 -35.67 10.29 -36.75
C ASP A 49 -37.21 10.31 -36.52
N GLY A 50 -37.68 10.11 -35.28
CA GLY A 50 -39.11 10.18 -34.94
C GLY A 50 -39.93 9.03 -35.52
N ARG A 51 -39.28 7.88 -35.81
CA ARG A 51 -39.92 6.61 -36.20
C ARG A 51 -40.40 5.79 -35.00
N GLY A 52 -40.23 6.32 -33.79
CA GLY A 52 -40.63 5.73 -32.51
C GLY A 52 -40.15 4.29 -32.31
N ARG A 53 -38.90 4.01 -32.70
CA ARG A 53 -38.19 2.77 -32.41
C ARG A 53 -37.33 2.93 -31.16
N SER A 54 -37.31 1.91 -30.30
CA SER A 54 -36.33 1.78 -29.24
C SER A 54 -35.07 1.12 -29.78
N ILE A 55 -33.93 1.79 -29.66
CA ILE A 55 -32.60 1.31 -30.08
C ILE A 55 -31.80 0.98 -28.80
N PRO A 56 -31.25 -0.23 -28.65
CA PRO A 56 -30.44 -0.55 -27.49
C PRO A 56 -29.17 0.29 -27.52
N CYS A 57 -28.69 0.70 -26.35
CA CYS A 57 -27.40 1.38 -26.27
C CYS A 57 -26.29 0.45 -26.78
N ALA A 58 -25.35 1.04 -27.50
CA ALA A 58 -24.18 0.32 -27.97
C ALA A 58 -23.31 -0.13 -26.78
N ASP A 59 -22.41 -1.07 -27.04
CA ASP A 59 -21.41 -1.48 -26.06
C ASP A 59 -20.66 -0.27 -25.49
N TYR A 60 -20.28 -0.36 -24.21
CA TYR A 60 -19.57 0.71 -23.47
C TYR A 60 -20.40 1.98 -23.22
N THR A 61 -21.70 1.96 -23.54
CA THR A 61 -22.62 3.05 -23.25
C THR A 61 -23.78 2.57 -22.39
N TYR A 62 -24.38 3.48 -21.64
CA TYR A 62 -25.51 3.22 -20.76
C TYR A 62 -26.57 4.32 -20.88
N LYS A 63 -27.79 4.03 -20.45
CA LYS A 63 -28.84 5.04 -20.35
C LYS A 63 -29.73 4.77 -19.15
N ASN A 64 -29.88 5.77 -18.29
CA ASN A 64 -30.80 5.76 -17.15
C ASN A 64 -32.08 6.55 -17.50
N ASN A 65 -33.03 6.60 -16.58
CA ASN A 65 -34.23 7.45 -16.77
C ASN A 65 -33.90 8.95 -16.78
N ASP A 66 -32.74 9.34 -16.24
CA ASP A 66 -32.28 10.73 -16.14
C ASP A 66 -31.46 11.19 -17.37
N THR A 67 -31.12 10.29 -18.29
CA THR A 67 -30.35 10.62 -19.51
C THR A 67 -31.21 10.48 -20.77
N GLU A 68 -31.25 11.53 -21.59
CA GLU A 68 -32.03 11.55 -22.84
C GLU A 68 -31.41 10.65 -23.93
N SER A 69 -30.10 10.43 -23.88
CA SER A 69 -29.34 9.62 -24.83
C SER A 69 -28.37 8.66 -24.13
N CYS A 70 -27.84 7.68 -24.87
CA CYS A 70 -26.82 6.78 -24.35
C CYS A 70 -25.52 7.54 -24.06
N SER A 71 -25.09 7.52 -22.79
CA SER A 71 -23.85 8.15 -22.32
C SER A 71 -22.71 7.14 -22.22
N GLN A 72 -21.47 7.61 -22.34
CA GLN A 72 -20.26 6.79 -22.16
C GLN A 72 -20.19 6.25 -20.73
N CYS A 73 -19.77 5.00 -20.58
CA CYS A 73 -19.62 4.39 -19.27
C CYS A 73 -18.57 5.13 -18.41
N PRO A 74 -18.94 5.63 -17.21
CA PRO A 74 -18.00 6.33 -16.35
C PRO A 74 -17.04 5.33 -15.68
N LEU A 75 -15.90 5.85 -15.21
CA LEU A 75 -14.97 5.05 -14.41
C LEU A 75 -15.63 4.57 -13.11
N GLY A 76 -15.15 3.44 -12.60
CA GLY A 76 -15.74 2.77 -11.43
C GLY A 76 -17.04 2.02 -11.74
N HIS A 77 -17.45 1.96 -13.00
CA HIS A 77 -18.66 1.29 -13.45
C HIS A 77 -18.37 0.37 -14.65
N ALA A 78 -19.26 -0.60 -14.83
CA ALA A 78 -19.31 -1.48 -15.98
C ALA A 78 -20.66 -1.33 -16.67
N CYS A 79 -20.65 -1.24 -18.00
CA CYS A 79 -21.85 -1.01 -18.79
C CYS A 79 -22.07 -2.13 -19.80
N LYS A 80 -23.11 -2.94 -19.57
CA LYS A 80 -23.46 -4.10 -20.39
C LYS A 80 -24.92 -4.01 -20.78
N ASP A 81 -25.21 -4.25 -22.06
CA ASP A 81 -26.57 -4.20 -22.62
C ASP A 81 -27.32 -2.86 -22.32
N GLY A 82 -26.56 -1.76 -22.24
CA GLY A 82 -27.09 -0.42 -21.93
C GLY A 82 -27.39 -0.16 -20.44
N GLU A 83 -27.19 -1.14 -19.57
CA GLU A 83 -27.31 -1.01 -18.13
C GLU A 83 -25.96 -0.64 -17.51
N ILE A 84 -25.98 0.21 -16.48
CA ILE A 84 -24.80 0.59 -15.71
C ILE A 84 -24.81 -0.11 -14.35
N LYS A 85 -23.66 -0.69 -13.99
CA LYS A 85 -23.44 -1.30 -12.67
C LYS A 85 -22.19 -0.71 -12.03
N SER A 86 -22.28 -0.34 -10.75
CA SER A 86 -21.10 0.06 -9.97
C SER A 86 -20.23 -1.15 -9.64
N CYS A 87 -18.92 -0.97 -9.74
CA CYS A 87 -17.97 -2.02 -9.42
C CYS A 87 -17.78 -2.16 -7.91
N ASP A 88 -17.85 -3.40 -7.43
CA ASP A 88 -17.61 -3.75 -6.03
C ASP A 88 -16.13 -3.55 -5.69
N GLY A 89 -15.82 -3.41 -4.40
CA GLY A 89 -14.43 -3.34 -3.94
C GLY A 89 -13.64 -4.58 -4.36
N GLY A 90 -12.35 -4.40 -4.66
CA GLY A 90 -11.53 -5.45 -5.29
C GLY A 90 -11.70 -5.57 -6.79
N THR A 91 -12.57 -4.75 -7.40
CA THR A 91 -12.68 -4.58 -8.84
C THR A 91 -12.67 -3.11 -9.23
N TYR A 92 -12.30 -2.82 -10.47
CA TYR A 92 -12.36 -1.48 -11.06
C TYR A 92 -13.13 -1.52 -12.38
N GLY A 93 -13.73 -0.38 -12.72
CA GLY A 93 -14.41 -0.19 -14.00
C GLY A 93 -13.63 0.81 -14.84
N ASP A 94 -13.08 0.37 -15.96
CA ASP A 94 -12.37 1.19 -16.94
C ASP A 94 -13.32 1.82 -18.00
N GLY A 95 -14.63 1.75 -17.76
CA GLY A 95 -15.66 2.07 -18.74
C GLY A 95 -16.00 0.88 -19.66
N GLY A 96 -15.49 -0.32 -19.35
CA GLY A 96 -15.77 -1.57 -20.04
C GLY A 96 -17.16 -2.15 -19.80
N LYS A 97 -17.36 -3.38 -20.28
CA LYS A 97 -18.61 -4.14 -20.10
C LYS A 97 -18.73 -4.81 -18.75
N GLU A 98 -17.59 -5.08 -18.10
CA GLU A 98 -17.51 -5.86 -16.87
C GLU A 98 -16.45 -5.24 -15.96
N CYS A 99 -16.62 -5.42 -14.65
CA CYS A 99 -15.65 -4.95 -13.68
C CYS A 99 -14.42 -5.88 -13.68
N VAL A 100 -13.23 -5.31 -13.73
CA VAL A 100 -11.98 -6.05 -13.78
C VAL A 100 -11.44 -6.24 -12.37
N ARG A 101 -11.06 -7.48 -12.02
CA ARG A 101 -10.54 -7.80 -10.69
C ARG A 101 -9.11 -7.31 -10.52
N CYS A 102 -8.80 -6.71 -9.37
CA CYS A 102 -7.44 -6.30 -9.03
C CYS A 102 -6.49 -7.50 -8.99
N MET A 103 -5.24 -7.31 -9.43
CA MET A 103 -4.17 -8.31 -9.26
C MET A 103 -3.71 -8.37 -7.78
N PRO A 104 -3.01 -9.44 -7.34
CA PRO A 104 -2.35 -9.45 -6.04
C PRO A 104 -1.52 -8.19 -5.82
N GLY A 105 -1.60 -7.63 -4.62
CA GLY A 105 -0.95 -6.38 -4.23
C GLY A 105 -1.55 -5.08 -4.75
N PHE A 106 -2.69 -5.16 -5.43
CA PHE A 106 -3.50 -4.02 -5.79
C PHE A 106 -4.89 -4.11 -5.16
N TYR A 107 -5.50 -2.95 -4.91
CA TYR A 107 -6.82 -2.82 -4.32
C TYR A 107 -7.67 -1.77 -5.05
N SER A 108 -8.98 -1.86 -4.89
CA SER A 108 -9.92 -0.84 -5.40
C SER A 108 -11.10 -0.73 -4.45
N LEU A 109 -11.58 0.50 -4.26
CA LEU A 109 -12.77 0.79 -3.46
C LEU A 109 -14.02 0.67 -4.33
N VAL A 110 -15.18 0.48 -3.69
CA VAL A 110 -16.48 0.43 -4.38
C VAL A 110 -16.68 1.72 -5.18
N GLY A 111 -16.97 1.58 -6.48
CA GLY A 111 -17.22 2.71 -7.38
C GLY A 111 -16.03 3.66 -7.57
N ALA A 112 -14.80 3.24 -7.26
CA ALA A 112 -13.62 4.08 -7.40
C ALA A 112 -13.45 4.53 -8.86
N PRO A 113 -13.31 5.85 -9.14
CA PRO A 113 -13.18 6.38 -10.51
C PRO A 113 -11.74 6.22 -11.04
N VAL A 114 -11.22 5.00 -11.01
CA VAL A 114 -9.85 4.63 -11.41
C VAL A 114 -9.87 3.76 -12.65
N ARG A 115 -8.83 3.87 -13.49
CA ARG A 115 -8.65 3.06 -14.71
C ARG A 115 -7.94 1.74 -14.45
N GLU A 116 -7.35 1.59 -13.28
CA GLU A 116 -6.65 0.40 -12.81
C GLU A 116 -6.69 0.41 -11.29
N CYS A 117 -6.46 -0.75 -10.68
CA CYS A 117 -6.40 -0.82 -9.22
C CYS A 117 -5.18 -0.06 -8.67
N THR A 118 -5.32 0.43 -7.45
CA THR A 118 -4.26 1.14 -6.74
C THR A 118 -3.32 0.12 -6.08
N ARG A 119 -2.01 0.32 -6.22
CA ARG A 119 -1.03 -0.56 -5.56
C ARG A 119 -1.01 -0.31 -4.05
N CYS A 120 -0.88 -1.37 -3.26
CA CYS A 120 -0.58 -1.21 -1.84
C CYS A 120 0.83 -0.62 -1.64
N PRO A 121 0.99 0.35 -0.73
CA PRO A 121 2.29 0.95 -0.48
C PRO A 121 3.24 -0.06 0.16
N PRO A 122 4.57 0.16 0.07
CA PRO A 122 5.55 -0.69 0.74
C PRO A 122 5.24 -0.86 2.22
N GLY A 123 5.37 -2.10 2.69
CA GLY A 123 5.06 -2.54 4.04
C GLY A 123 3.61 -2.93 4.25
N GLN A 124 2.78 -2.85 3.22
CA GLN A 124 1.41 -3.35 3.27
C GLN A 124 1.23 -4.47 2.24
N MET A 125 0.21 -5.28 2.43
CA MET A 125 -0.28 -6.20 1.41
C MET A 125 -1.76 -5.98 1.12
N ALA A 126 -2.22 -6.31 -0.08
CA ALA A 126 -3.66 -6.28 -0.36
C ALA A 126 -4.40 -7.30 0.52
N ASP A 127 -5.57 -6.94 1.05
CA ASP A 127 -6.43 -7.90 1.75
C ASP A 127 -6.94 -8.98 0.79
N HIS A 128 -7.46 -10.08 1.33
CA HIS A 128 -7.96 -11.19 0.50
C HIS A 128 -9.04 -10.72 -0.50
N MET A 129 -9.87 -9.75 -0.11
CA MET A 129 -10.93 -9.22 -0.97
C MET A 129 -10.44 -8.11 -1.91
N ARG A 130 -9.18 -7.65 -1.79
CA ARG A 130 -8.57 -6.56 -2.57
C ARG A 130 -9.33 -5.23 -2.45
N THR A 131 -10.01 -5.05 -1.32
CA THR A 131 -10.76 -3.85 -0.97
C THR A 131 -9.89 -2.81 -0.27
N GLY A 132 -8.71 -3.20 0.20
CA GLY A 132 -7.76 -2.32 0.88
C GLY A 132 -6.40 -2.96 1.09
N CYS A 133 -5.59 -2.30 1.92
CA CYS A 133 -4.26 -2.75 2.27
C CYS A 133 -4.18 -3.01 3.78
N ILE A 134 -3.52 -4.11 4.14
CA ILE A 134 -3.26 -4.53 5.52
C ILE A 134 -1.77 -4.43 5.80
N HIS A 135 -1.41 -3.98 7.01
CA HIS A 135 -0.03 -3.83 7.40
C HIS A 135 0.67 -5.18 7.55
N CYS A 136 1.89 -5.27 7.05
CA CYS A 136 2.75 -6.40 7.34
C CYS A 136 3.09 -6.43 8.85
N PRO A 137 2.97 -7.60 9.51
CA PRO A 137 3.34 -7.74 10.91
C PRO A 137 4.85 -7.52 11.12
N VAL A 138 5.26 -7.40 12.38
CA VAL A 138 6.68 -7.33 12.75
C VAL A 138 7.45 -8.52 12.16
N ASN A 139 8.72 -8.28 11.86
CA ASN A 139 9.63 -9.23 11.23
C ASN A 139 9.24 -9.68 9.80
N THR A 140 8.28 -8.99 9.17
CA THR A 140 7.92 -9.19 7.77
C THR A 140 7.96 -7.88 7.00
N TYR A 141 8.09 -7.97 5.68
CA TYR A 141 8.12 -6.83 4.78
C TYR A 141 7.37 -7.11 3.49
N SER A 142 7.00 -6.04 2.79
CA SER A 142 6.42 -6.13 1.44
C SER A 142 6.96 -4.96 0.63
N ALA A 143 7.78 -5.26 -0.38
CA ALA A 143 8.28 -4.23 -1.30
C ALA A 143 7.19 -3.78 -2.29
N ASP A 144 6.34 -4.73 -2.69
CA ASP A 144 5.53 -4.63 -3.88
C ASP A 144 4.01 -4.65 -3.63
N GLY A 145 3.58 -4.79 -2.38
CA GLY A 145 2.17 -4.85 -2.01
C GLY A 145 1.57 -6.24 -2.06
N GLU A 146 2.24 -7.26 -2.59
CA GLU A 146 1.63 -8.57 -2.87
C GLU A 146 1.42 -9.42 -1.61
N ALA A 147 2.51 -9.78 -0.94
CA ALA A 147 2.52 -10.63 0.23
C ALA A 147 3.57 -10.13 1.22
N CYS A 148 3.28 -10.24 2.50
CA CYS A 148 4.27 -10.00 3.54
C CYS A 148 5.22 -11.21 3.59
N LEU A 149 6.47 -10.98 3.22
CA LEU A 149 7.55 -11.95 3.27
C LEU A 149 8.28 -11.82 4.60
N GLU A 150 8.70 -12.95 5.17
CA GLU A 150 9.58 -12.94 6.33
C GLU A 150 10.92 -12.30 5.97
N CYS A 151 11.50 -11.58 6.94
CA CYS A 151 12.83 -11.05 6.74
C CYS A 151 13.85 -12.18 6.59
N PRO A 152 14.77 -12.09 5.60
CA PRO A 152 15.83 -13.07 5.46
C PRO A 152 16.73 -13.05 6.69
N ILE A 153 17.41 -14.18 6.92
CA ILE A 153 18.44 -14.30 7.96
C ILE A 153 19.46 -13.16 7.76
N GLY A 154 19.81 -12.49 8.86
CA GLY A 154 20.68 -11.33 8.94
C GLY A 154 19.94 -9.99 8.93
N SER A 155 18.62 -9.99 8.71
CA SER A 155 17.79 -8.79 8.64
C SER A 155 16.52 -8.90 9.50
N PHE A 156 15.89 -7.77 9.80
CA PHE A 156 14.67 -7.70 10.59
C PHE A 156 13.80 -6.49 10.22
N ALA A 157 12.52 -6.54 10.57
CA ALA A 157 11.58 -5.43 10.44
C ALA A 157 11.02 -5.09 11.83
N ALA A 158 11.58 -4.06 12.48
CA ALA A 158 11.25 -3.70 13.87
C ALA A 158 9.81 -3.24 14.06
N LEU A 159 9.26 -2.58 13.04
CA LEU A 159 7.95 -1.97 13.08
C LEU A 159 7.01 -2.72 12.13
N PRO A 160 5.71 -2.81 12.49
CA PRO A 160 4.72 -3.19 11.51
C PRO A 160 4.75 -2.21 10.34
N SER A 161 4.33 -2.65 9.17
CA SER A 161 4.35 -1.84 7.96
C SER A 161 5.73 -1.51 7.39
N SER A 162 6.74 -2.34 7.64
CA SER A 162 8.08 -2.15 7.07
C SER A 162 8.12 -2.50 5.59
N GLY A 163 8.53 -1.55 4.73
CA GLY A 163 8.66 -1.79 3.28
C GLY A 163 9.91 -2.58 2.88
N ALA A 164 10.87 -2.71 3.79
CA ALA A 164 12.09 -3.47 3.61
C ALA A 164 12.60 -3.94 4.98
N CYS A 165 13.39 -4.99 4.98
CA CYS A 165 14.12 -5.40 6.19
C CYS A 165 15.37 -4.55 6.37
N THR A 166 15.65 -4.20 7.61
CA THR A 166 16.91 -3.58 8.01
C THR A 166 17.91 -4.68 8.29
N SER A 167 19.08 -4.63 7.66
CA SER A 167 20.15 -5.57 8.00
C SER A 167 20.64 -5.30 9.41
N CYS A 168 20.76 -6.32 10.26
CA CYS A 168 21.37 -6.18 11.58
C CYS A 168 22.80 -5.61 11.44
N THR A 169 23.51 -5.97 10.36
CA THR A 169 24.85 -5.45 10.01
C THR A 169 24.92 -3.92 9.90
N SER A 170 23.86 -3.32 9.34
CA SER A 170 23.76 -1.86 9.16
C SER A 170 23.56 -1.11 10.47
N LEU A 171 22.97 -1.75 11.50
CA LEU A 171 22.82 -1.16 12.82
C LEU A 171 24.12 -1.16 13.61
N PHE A 172 25.03 -2.09 13.34
CA PHE A 172 26.36 -2.01 13.93
C PHE A 172 27.10 -0.78 13.40
N LEU A 173 26.95 -0.44 12.12
CA LEU A 173 27.62 0.71 11.48
C LEU A 173 27.00 2.08 11.83
N GLN A 174 25.84 2.11 12.49
CA GLN A 174 25.32 3.34 13.09
C GLN A 174 26.09 3.61 14.39
N LYS A 175 27.07 4.52 14.33
CA LYS A 175 27.85 4.97 15.49
C LYS A 175 26.96 5.21 16.70
N TRP A 176 27.06 4.34 17.69
CA TRP A 176 26.49 4.60 19.00
C TRP A 176 27.39 5.56 19.74
N ASN A 177 26.87 6.72 20.14
CA ASN A 177 27.58 7.68 20.98
C ASN A 177 27.28 7.37 22.45
N TYR A 178 28.13 6.57 23.08
CA TYR A 178 28.05 6.33 24.53
C TYR A 178 28.85 7.37 25.27
N THR A 179 28.30 7.88 26.38
CA THR A 179 29.06 8.70 27.33
C THR A 179 29.40 7.85 28.54
N VAL A 180 30.70 7.74 28.86
CA VAL A 180 31.20 7.04 30.05
C VAL A 180 32.08 7.97 30.87
N TYR A 181 32.30 7.63 32.14
CA TYR A 181 33.10 8.45 33.03
C TYR A 181 34.53 7.92 33.17
N ARG A 182 35.50 8.83 33.24
CA ARG A 182 36.92 8.56 33.52
C ARG A 182 37.07 7.60 34.72
N ASN A 183 37.99 6.65 34.63
CA ASN A 183 38.33 5.68 35.68
C ASN A 183 37.14 4.88 36.24
N SER A 184 36.07 4.72 35.46
CA SER A 184 34.89 3.94 35.84
C SER A 184 34.72 2.68 35.00
N GLU A 185 34.12 1.66 35.60
CA GLU A 185 33.65 0.49 34.86
C GLU A 185 32.26 0.78 34.28
N SER A 186 32.14 0.67 32.97
CA SER A 186 30.89 0.85 32.24
C SER A 186 30.57 -0.41 31.44
N ARG A 187 29.29 -0.74 31.31
CA ARG A 187 28.80 -1.78 30.41
C ARG A 187 28.34 -1.13 29.12
N LEU A 188 29.01 -1.44 28.02
CA LEU A 188 28.58 -1.03 26.69
C LEU A 188 27.76 -2.18 26.11
N ALA A 189 26.45 -1.95 25.94
CA ALA A 189 25.62 -2.83 25.13
C ALA A 189 25.97 -2.56 23.68
N VAL A 190 26.50 -3.55 22.97
CA VAL A 190 27.02 -3.35 21.60
C VAL A 190 25.94 -3.64 20.55
N ILE A 191 24.72 -3.97 20.99
CA ILE A 191 23.67 -4.54 20.15
C ILE A 191 22.36 -3.79 20.34
N PRO A 192 21.61 -3.59 19.26
CA PRO A 192 20.18 -3.40 19.35
C PRO A 192 19.53 -4.68 19.89
N ALA A 193 18.83 -4.59 21.03
CA ALA A 193 18.10 -5.70 21.66
C ALA A 193 17.19 -6.48 20.69
N LEU A 194 16.73 -5.82 19.62
CA LEU A 194 15.88 -6.36 18.56
C LEU A 194 16.57 -7.43 17.68
N CYS A 195 17.91 -7.47 17.62
CA CYS A 195 18.66 -8.50 16.87
C CYS A 195 19.07 -9.69 17.75
N VAL A 196 18.73 -9.73 19.04
CA VAL A 196 19.18 -10.82 19.94
C VAL A 196 18.23 -12.02 19.91
N GLU A 197 16.93 -11.79 19.70
CA GLU A 197 15.93 -12.87 19.76
C GLU A 197 15.97 -13.84 18.56
N HIS A 198 16.69 -13.49 17.49
CA HIS A 198 16.70 -14.25 16.22
C HIS A 198 18.10 -14.70 15.76
N TYR A 199 19.16 -14.43 16.53
CA TYR A 199 20.54 -14.63 16.08
C TYR A 199 21.47 -15.08 17.21
N ASP A 200 22.21 -16.18 16.99
CA ASP A 200 23.42 -16.52 17.76
C ASP A 200 24.61 -15.78 17.13
N TRP A 201 25.09 -14.72 17.77
CA TRP A 201 26.30 -14.01 17.37
C TRP A 201 27.20 -13.81 18.58
N ALA A 202 28.49 -13.60 18.35
CA ALA A 202 29.46 -13.40 19.42
C ALA A 202 30.40 -12.24 19.09
N ILE A 203 30.83 -11.54 20.14
CA ILE A 203 31.91 -10.54 20.06
C ILE A 203 33.23 -11.31 20.11
N GLU A 204 33.96 -11.32 19.00
CA GLU A 204 35.26 -12.02 18.96
C GLU A 204 36.37 -11.20 19.59
N SER A 205 36.43 -9.89 19.29
CA SER A 205 37.48 -9.02 19.80
C SER A 205 37.10 -7.53 19.71
N PHE A 206 37.81 -6.73 20.49
CA PHE A 206 37.64 -5.28 20.59
C PHE A 206 39.00 -4.58 20.50
N HIS A 207 39.21 -3.72 19.52
CA HIS A 207 40.50 -3.06 19.29
C HIS A 207 40.37 -1.54 19.25
N HIS A 208 41.11 -0.84 20.11
CA HIS A 208 41.21 0.62 20.07
C HIS A 208 42.07 1.07 18.88
N THR A 209 41.56 2.01 18.08
CA THR A 209 42.26 2.48 16.86
C THR A 209 43.12 3.72 17.08
N GLY A 210 43.09 4.33 18.27
CA GLY A 210 43.65 5.65 18.54
C GLY A 210 45.01 5.71 19.24
N GLY A 211 45.64 4.57 19.52
CA GLY A 211 47.07 4.47 19.88
C GLY A 211 47.65 5.55 20.80
N LYS A 212 47.35 5.48 22.10
CA LYS A 212 48.25 5.63 23.25
C LYS A 212 47.40 5.74 24.52
N ASP A 213 47.69 4.80 25.43
CA ASP A 213 47.16 4.62 26.79
C ASP A 213 45.67 4.89 26.97
N LEU A 214 44.89 3.86 27.34
CA LEU A 214 43.78 3.95 28.30
C LEU A 214 43.21 2.58 28.66
N ALA A 215 43.75 2.04 29.76
CA ALA A 215 43.32 0.89 30.54
C ALA A 215 43.28 -0.43 29.77
N ASP A 216 43.91 -1.45 30.34
CA ASP A 216 43.71 -2.85 29.93
C ASP A 216 42.23 -3.08 29.69
N VAL A 217 41.85 -3.23 28.42
CA VAL A 217 40.51 -3.64 28.08
C VAL A 217 40.44 -5.10 28.51
N ASP A 218 40.05 -5.33 29.75
CA ASP A 218 39.66 -6.65 30.20
C ASP A 218 38.30 -6.95 29.53
N VAL A 219 38.37 -7.29 28.25
CA VAL A 219 37.26 -7.82 27.45
C VAL A 219 36.96 -9.21 27.99
N SER A 220 36.46 -9.29 29.21
CA SER A 220 35.83 -10.50 29.69
C SER A 220 34.43 -10.53 29.08
N PRO A 221 34.09 -11.56 28.27
CA PRO A 221 32.75 -11.69 27.72
C PRO A 221 31.76 -11.82 28.87
N SER A 222 31.12 -10.71 29.25
CA SER A 222 30.14 -10.69 30.32
C SER A 222 28.78 -10.75 29.66
N SER A 223 28.26 -11.98 29.53
CA SER A 223 27.11 -12.37 28.69
C SER A 223 27.30 -12.09 27.19
N VAL A 224 26.51 -12.77 26.37
CA VAL A 224 26.53 -12.68 24.90
C VAL A 224 26.42 -11.23 24.42
N ASP A 225 25.87 -10.33 25.25
CA ASP A 225 25.32 -9.05 24.79
C ASP A 225 26.03 -7.75 25.19
N SER A 226 27.08 -7.81 26.03
CA SER A 226 27.72 -6.59 26.53
C SER A 226 29.21 -6.77 26.78
N ILE A 227 29.96 -5.71 26.49
CA ILE A 227 31.38 -5.63 26.84
C ILE A 227 31.51 -4.81 28.12
N ARG A 228 32.26 -5.33 29.10
CA ARG A 228 32.75 -4.51 30.21
C ARG A 228 33.93 -3.69 29.73
N TYR A 229 33.81 -2.37 29.85
CA TYR A 229 34.82 -1.42 29.46
C TYR A 229 35.28 -0.63 30.69
N ARG A 230 36.59 -0.63 30.95
CA ARG A 230 37.21 0.23 31.95
C ARG A 230 37.69 1.49 31.24
N ALA A 231 37.02 2.61 31.49
CA ALA A 231 37.44 3.89 30.94
C ALA A 231 38.78 4.30 31.58
N GLY A 232 39.80 4.54 30.77
CA GLY A 232 41.09 4.99 31.28
C GLY A 232 41.09 6.48 31.70
N PRO A 233 42.26 7.00 32.11
CA PRO A 233 42.48 8.41 32.44
C PRO A 233 42.39 9.48 31.31
N VAL A 234 42.21 9.22 30.02
CA VAL A 234 42.15 10.28 29.00
C VAL A 234 40.69 10.57 28.64
N VAL A 235 40.37 11.85 28.55
CA VAL A 235 39.04 12.37 28.24
C VAL A 235 38.95 12.59 26.72
N GLY A 236 37.80 12.36 26.11
CA GLY A 236 37.60 12.58 24.67
C GLY A 236 36.91 11.43 23.97
N ASN A 237 36.97 11.43 22.63
CA ASN A 237 36.36 10.39 21.80
C ASN A 237 37.34 9.24 21.58
N HIS A 238 36.94 8.04 21.98
CA HIS A 238 37.67 6.80 21.77
C HIS A 238 36.91 5.93 20.79
N THR A 239 37.57 5.52 19.71
CA THR A 239 36.97 4.65 18.69
C THR A 239 37.52 3.23 18.83
N PHE A 240 36.62 2.27 18.68
CA PHE A 240 36.92 0.86 18.84
C PHE A 240 36.32 0.05 17.70
N ASN A 241 37.08 -0.94 17.26
CA ASN A 241 36.61 -1.94 16.32
C ASN A 241 36.00 -3.10 17.09
N VAL A 242 34.73 -3.40 16.82
CA VAL A 242 34.04 -4.60 17.28
C VAL A 242 34.02 -5.59 16.12
N PHE A 243 34.46 -6.82 16.39
CA PHE A 243 34.33 -7.94 15.44
C PHE A 243 33.18 -8.83 15.87
N VAL A 244 32.23 -9.01 14.95
CA VAL A 244 30.98 -9.75 15.19
C VAL A 244 30.88 -10.91 14.23
N THR A 245 30.61 -12.10 14.75
CA THR A 245 30.43 -13.31 13.95
C THR A 245 28.95 -13.65 13.88
N PRO A 246 28.31 -13.59 12.70
CA PRO A 246 26.91 -14.00 12.54
C PRO A 246 26.75 -15.52 12.71
N ALA A 247 25.53 -15.98 12.99
CA ALA A 247 25.21 -17.41 12.91
C ALA A 247 25.48 -17.94 11.49
N LEU A 248 26.06 -19.14 11.39
CA LEU A 248 26.25 -19.94 10.16
C LEU A 248 27.12 -19.31 9.06
N ASN A 249 28.43 -19.58 9.09
CA ASN A 249 29.38 -19.48 7.96
C ASN A 249 29.49 -18.12 7.24
N GLU A 250 28.93 -17.04 7.79
CA GLU A 250 29.14 -15.69 7.28
C GLU A 250 30.51 -15.14 7.69
N PRO A 251 31.13 -14.26 6.88
CA PRO A 251 32.38 -13.63 7.24
C PRO A 251 32.22 -12.74 8.48
N VAL A 252 33.23 -12.75 9.35
CA VAL A 252 33.33 -11.84 10.49
C VAL A 252 33.16 -10.40 10.03
N GLN A 253 32.25 -9.68 10.66
CA GLN A 253 31.97 -8.30 10.32
C GLN A 253 32.63 -7.35 11.31
N ARG A 254 33.09 -6.20 10.80
CA ARG A 254 33.72 -5.15 11.59
C ARG A 254 32.77 -3.97 11.73
N SER A 255 32.61 -3.48 12.95
CA SER A 255 31.96 -2.21 13.24
C SER A 255 32.85 -1.28 14.07
N GLU A 256 32.62 0.03 13.94
CA GLU A 256 33.27 1.07 14.75
C GLU A 256 32.31 1.67 15.78
N VAL A 257 32.63 1.50 17.06
CA VAL A 257 31.93 2.14 18.18
C VAL A 257 32.75 3.33 18.67
N THR A 258 32.11 4.47 18.90
CA THR A 258 32.77 5.66 19.45
C THR A 258 32.22 5.95 20.84
N VAL A 259 33.09 6.02 21.83
CA VAL A 259 32.74 6.32 23.22
C VAL A 259 33.33 7.67 23.59
N MET A 260 32.50 8.56 24.12
CA MET A 260 32.94 9.82 24.70
C MET A 260 33.22 9.60 26.18
N ILE A 261 34.48 9.74 26.59
CA ILE A 261 34.88 9.71 27.99
C ILE A 261 34.81 11.15 28.53
N GLN A 262 34.15 11.33 29.66
CA GLN A 262 34.01 12.61 30.35
C GLN A 262 34.43 12.50 31.82
N ASN A 263 34.76 13.61 32.46
CA ASN A 263 35.03 13.64 33.90
C ASN A 263 33.73 13.50 34.70
N ARG A 264 33.80 12.84 35.85
CA ARG A 264 32.72 12.89 36.84
C ARG A 264 32.71 14.27 37.48
N TYR A 265 31.51 14.83 37.63
CA TYR A 265 31.31 16.04 38.40
C TYR A 265 30.83 15.69 39.81
N PRO A 266 31.30 16.36 40.87
CA PRO A 266 32.32 17.42 40.88
C PRO A 266 33.74 16.89 40.67
N LEU A 267 34.62 17.71 40.06
CA LEU A 267 36.04 17.39 39.89
C LEU A 267 36.68 17.34 41.28
N VAL A 268 37.27 16.20 41.66
CA VAL A 268 37.73 15.96 43.03
C VAL A 268 39.23 16.29 43.19
N GLN A 269 40.00 16.29 42.10
CA GLN A 269 41.44 16.58 42.10
C GLN A 269 41.87 17.46 40.92
N ASP A 270 42.99 18.19 41.06
CA ASP A 270 43.54 19.08 40.01
C ASP A 270 43.94 18.32 38.72
N ASP A 271 44.28 17.03 38.82
CA ASP A 271 44.55 16.16 37.66
C ASP A 271 43.28 15.86 36.81
N ASP A 272 42.09 16.26 37.28
CA ASP A 272 40.83 16.18 36.53
C ASP A 272 40.60 17.39 35.61
N LEU A 273 41.52 18.35 35.55
CA LEU A 273 41.44 19.52 34.66
C LEU A 273 42.30 19.42 33.38
N THR A 274 43.20 18.43 33.30
CA THR A 274 44.07 18.14 32.14
C THR A 274 43.60 16.92 31.36
#